data_AF-A0A1M5LNP6-F1
#
_entry.id   AF-A0A1M5LNP6-F1
#
_cell.length_a   1.000
_cell.length_b   1.000
_cell.length_c   1.000
_cell.angle_alpha   90.00
_cell.angle_beta   90.00
_cell.angle_gamma   90.00
#
_symmetry.space_group_name_H-M   'P 1'
#
loop_
_entity.id
_entity.type
_entity.pdbx_description
1 polymer ?
#
loop_
_entity_poly.entity_id
_entity_poly.type
_entity_poly.pdbx_seq_one_letter_code
_entity_poly.pdbx_strand_id
1 'polypeptide(L)'
;MNKIDISSTAIEKGIDLVGGFLEKLAGSPLEEAGLLLADKLRTRRLKNQIKIFSEAKKIAEENNISIKQINLKTLIPLLEFSSLEEDETLQQKWSNLIVNFSDANEKYESSIYPSILSQLSRNEVLELDRIKDTESIEVKEFQISGIDILI
;
A
#
# COMPACT_ATOMS: atom_id res chain seq x y z
N MET A 1 -6.98 39.11 -9.67
CA MET A 1 -7.30 37.76 -10.17
C MET A 1 -6.30 36.78 -9.58
N ASN A 2 -6.71 36.01 -8.56
CA ASN A 2 -5.87 34.94 -8.04
C ASN A 2 -5.73 33.88 -9.15
N LYS A 3 -4.50 33.66 -9.62
CA LYS A 3 -4.18 32.46 -10.41
C LYS A 3 -4.48 31.29 -9.50
N ILE A 4 -5.55 30.55 -9.80
CA ILE A 4 -5.79 29.25 -9.19
C ILE A 4 -4.54 28.41 -9.51
N ASP A 5 -3.79 28.03 -8.47
CA ASP A 5 -2.62 27.14 -8.64
C ASP A 5 -3.16 25.77 -9.04
N ILE A 6 -3.02 25.43 -10.32
CA ILE A 6 -3.54 24.20 -10.93
C ILE A 6 -3.08 22.96 -10.15
N SER A 7 -1.90 23.03 -9.50
CA SER A 7 -1.41 21.93 -8.65
C SER A 7 -2.23 21.78 -7.36
N SER A 8 -2.72 22.87 -6.75
CA SER A 8 -3.54 22.82 -5.54
C SER A 8 -4.88 22.16 -5.84
N THR A 9 -5.55 22.60 -6.90
CA THR A 9 -6.86 22.06 -7.30
C THR A 9 -6.79 20.59 -7.70
N ALA A 10 -5.70 20.15 -8.34
CA ALA A 10 -5.51 18.73 -8.65
C ALA A 10 -5.31 17.88 -7.39
N ILE A 11 -4.58 18.40 -6.41
CA ILE A 11 -4.37 17.74 -5.11
C ILE A 11 -5.68 17.68 -4.33
N GLU A 12 -6.43 18.78 -4.24
CA GLU A 12 -7.74 18.85 -3.58
C GLU A 12 -8.70 17.80 -4.14
N LYS A 13 -8.85 17.74 -5.47
CA LYS A 13 -9.67 16.71 -6.13
C LYS A 13 -9.18 15.29 -5.84
N GLY A 14 -7.86 15.11 -5.75
CA GLY A 14 -7.27 13.82 -5.40
C GLY A 14 -7.59 13.41 -3.97
N ILE A 15 -7.55 14.35 -3.02
CA ILE A 15 -7.96 14.12 -1.62
C ILE A 15 -9.43 13.74 -1.58
N ASP A 16 -10.30 14.49 -2.25
CA ASP A 16 -11.74 14.21 -2.29
C ASP A 16 -12.03 12.82 -2.88
N LEU A 17 -11.28 12.41 -3.92
CA LEU A 17 -11.42 11.11 -4.56
C LEU A 17 -11.09 9.94 -3.61
N VAL A 18 -10.04 10.07 -2.81
CA VAL A 18 -9.58 9.01 -1.90
C VAL A 18 -10.23 9.09 -0.51
N GLY A 19 -10.78 10.24 -0.11
CA GLY A 19 -11.32 10.48 1.23
C GLY A 19 -12.41 9.47 1.60
N GLY A 20 -13.42 9.30 0.75
CA GLY A 20 -14.49 8.33 0.98
C GLY A 20 -14.02 6.87 0.97
N PHE A 21 -12.90 6.56 0.31
CA PHE A 21 -12.29 5.23 0.36
C PHE A 21 -11.56 5.03 1.70
N LEU A 22 -10.78 6.01 2.12
CA LEU A 22 -10.08 5.99 3.41
C LEU A 22 -11.03 5.94 4.61
N GLU A 23 -12.15 6.66 4.57
CA GLU A 23 -13.22 6.56 5.58
C GLU A 23 -13.71 5.11 5.75
N LYS A 24 -13.92 4.38 4.65
CA LYS A 24 -14.35 2.98 4.69
C LYS A 24 -13.25 2.07 5.24
N LEU A 25 -11.99 2.31 4.87
CA LEU A 25 -10.85 1.55 5.39
C LEU A 25 -10.64 1.79 6.89
N ALA A 26 -10.82 3.04 7.35
CA ALA A 26 -10.64 3.42 8.75
C ALA A 26 -11.83 3.03 9.63
N GLY A 27 -13.05 3.02 9.08
CA GLY A 27 -14.29 2.73 9.80
C GLY A 27 -14.76 3.84 10.74
N SER A 28 -14.11 5.01 10.72
CA SER A 28 -14.48 6.21 11.46
C SER A 28 -14.40 7.45 10.54
N PRO A 29 -15.11 8.55 10.86
CA PRO A 29 -15.06 9.77 10.07
C PRO A 29 -13.63 10.30 9.93
N LEU A 30 -13.34 10.90 8.77
CA LEU A 30 -12.02 11.39 8.39
C LEU A 30 -11.46 12.50 9.30
N GLU A 31 -12.11 12.92 10.39
CA GLU A 31 -11.56 13.99 11.24
C GLU A 31 -10.23 13.61 11.90
N GLU A 32 -10.02 12.33 12.27
CA GLU A 32 -8.71 11.85 12.75
C GLU A 32 -7.74 11.45 11.62
N ALA A 33 -8.25 10.85 10.53
CA ALA A 33 -7.42 10.45 9.38
C ALA A 33 -6.99 11.65 8.50
N GLY A 34 -7.82 12.68 8.45
CA GLY A 34 -7.59 13.95 7.79
C GLY A 34 -6.53 14.77 8.51
N LEU A 35 -6.41 14.67 9.83
CA LEU A 35 -5.28 15.24 10.58
C LEU A 35 -3.94 14.58 10.21
N LEU A 36 -3.93 13.27 9.91
CA LEU A 36 -2.73 12.56 9.42
C LEU A 36 -2.33 12.96 7.99
N LEU A 37 -3.29 13.32 7.14
CA LEU A 37 -3.05 13.83 5.79
C LEU A 37 -2.74 15.34 5.75
N ALA A 38 -3.29 16.10 6.70
CA ALA A 38 -3.24 17.57 6.71
C ALA A 38 -1.94 18.14 7.29
N ASP A 39 -1.12 17.33 7.97
CA ASP A 39 0.15 17.81 8.47
C ASP A 39 1.13 17.98 7.30
N LYS A 40 1.50 19.24 7.04
CA LYS A 40 2.22 19.75 5.84
C LYS A 40 3.60 19.10 5.64
N LEU A 41 3.66 17.85 5.23
CA LEU A 41 4.88 17.17 4.79
C LEU A 41 4.90 17.10 3.27
N ARG A 42 5.96 17.68 2.68
CA ARG A 42 6.34 17.77 1.25
C ARG A 42 5.28 17.19 0.31
N THR A 43 4.63 18.04 -0.50
CA THR A 43 3.64 17.74 -1.55
C THR A 43 3.86 16.42 -2.30
N ARG A 44 5.11 15.96 -2.44
CA ARG A 44 5.50 14.61 -2.92
C ARG A 44 4.82 13.46 -2.16
N ARG A 45 4.91 13.40 -0.83
CA ARG A 45 4.32 12.31 -0.03
C ARG A 45 2.81 12.24 -0.17
N LEU A 46 2.17 13.40 -0.17
CA LEU A 46 0.73 13.51 -0.38
C LEU A 46 0.35 13.05 -1.80
N LYS A 47 1.10 13.47 -2.82
CA LYS A 47 0.90 12.99 -4.20
C LYS A 47 1.04 11.47 -4.32
N ASN A 48 2.03 10.88 -3.65
CA ASN A 48 2.22 9.43 -3.64
C ASN A 48 1.03 8.71 -2.97
N GLN A 49 0.59 9.19 -1.80
CA GLN A 49 -0.60 8.63 -1.13
C GLN A 49 -1.83 8.70 -2.01
N ILE A 50 -2.13 9.89 -2.58
CA ILE A 50 -3.27 10.06 -3.48
C ILE A 50 -3.17 9.08 -4.66
N LYS A 51 -2.00 8.96 -5.30
CA LYS A 51 -1.80 8.05 -6.44
C LYS A 51 -2.06 6.60 -6.05
N ILE A 52 -1.42 6.12 -4.99
CA ILE A 52 -1.50 4.73 -4.53
C ILE A 52 -2.92 4.37 -4.07
N PHE A 53 -3.55 5.21 -3.24
CA PHE A 53 -4.91 4.93 -2.76
C PHE A 53 -5.98 5.10 -3.84
N SER A 54 -5.77 5.99 -4.81
CA SER A 54 -6.65 6.09 -5.99
C SER A 54 -6.58 4.81 -6.83
N GLU A 55 -5.38 4.27 -7.04
CA GLU A 55 -5.21 3.02 -7.78
C GLU A 55 -5.77 1.83 -7.00
N ALA A 56 -5.55 1.75 -5.69
CA ALA A 56 -6.16 0.73 -4.84
C ALA A 56 -7.71 0.77 -4.92
N LYS A 57 -8.30 1.97 -4.82
CA LYS A 57 -9.75 2.17 -4.98
C LYS A 57 -10.21 1.68 -6.35
N LYS A 58 -9.51 2.06 -7.41
CA LYS A 58 -9.82 1.66 -8.79
C LYS A 58 -9.76 0.14 -8.97
N ILE A 59 -8.71 -0.52 -8.47
CA ILE A 59 -8.58 -1.99 -8.52
C ILE A 59 -9.76 -2.65 -7.80
N ALA A 60 -10.12 -2.17 -6.61
CA ALA A 60 -11.25 -2.70 -5.87
C ALA A 60 -12.57 -2.55 -6.63
N GLU A 61 -12.80 -1.38 -7.25
CA GLU A 61 -13.99 -1.10 -8.05
C GLU A 61 -14.06 -1.95 -9.33
N GLU A 62 -12.97 -2.02 -10.10
CA GLU A 62 -12.88 -2.78 -11.35
C GLU A 62 -13.07 -4.29 -11.12
N ASN A 63 -12.63 -4.80 -9.97
CA ASN A 63 -12.75 -6.22 -9.62
C ASN A 63 -13.97 -6.53 -8.75
N ASN A 64 -14.87 -5.57 -8.51
CA ASN A 64 -16.06 -5.72 -7.65
C ASN A 64 -15.73 -6.27 -6.24
N ILE A 65 -14.59 -5.85 -5.69
CA ILE A 65 -14.13 -6.28 -4.37
C ILE A 65 -14.98 -5.61 -3.30
N SER A 66 -15.57 -6.42 -2.42
CA SER A 66 -16.26 -5.93 -1.24
C SER A 66 -15.23 -5.49 -0.21
N ILE A 67 -15.23 -4.19 0.13
CA ILE A 67 -14.24 -3.62 1.03
C ILE A 67 -14.70 -3.63 2.49
N LYS A 68 -13.80 -4.01 3.40
CA LYS A 68 -13.95 -3.99 4.85
C LYS A 68 -12.99 -2.97 5.49
N GLN A 69 -13.27 -2.68 6.76
CA GLN A 69 -12.38 -1.91 7.60
C GLN A 69 -11.05 -2.67 7.83
N ILE A 70 -9.95 -1.91 7.84
CA ILE A 70 -8.61 -2.36 8.21
C ILE A 70 -8.31 -1.87 9.63
N ASN A 71 -7.75 -2.74 10.48
CA ASN A 71 -7.33 -2.31 11.82
C ASN A 71 -6.23 -1.23 11.74
N LEU A 72 -6.22 -0.28 12.67
CA LEU A 72 -5.27 0.85 12.64
C LEU A 72 -3.80 0.42 12.71
N LYS A 73 -3.48 -0.69 13.39
CA LYS A 73 -2.12 -1.25 13.44
C LYS A 73 -1.58 -1.62 12.04
N THR A 74 -2.46 -1.86 11.08
CA THR A 74 -2.11 -2.16 9.69
C THR A 74 -2.31 -0.93 8.79
N LEU A 75 -3.43 -0.21 8.96
CA LEU A 75 -3.77 0.95 8.13
C LEU A 75 -2.75 2.09 8.26
N ILE A 76 -2.27 2.37 9.47
CA ILE A 76 -1.28 3.44 9.71
C ILE A 76 0.03 3.14 8.96
N PRO A 77 0.66 1.95 9.10
CA PRO A 77 1.81 1.59 8.26
C PRO A 77 1.55 1.65 6.75
N LEU A 78 0.36 1.23 6.28
CA LEU A 78 0.00 1.33 4.86
C LEU A 78 0.01 2.78 4.40
N LEU A 79 -0.53 3.73 5.18
CA LEU A 79 -0.52 5.15 4.86
C LEU A 79 0.90 5.73 4.89
N GLU A 80 1.63 5.49 5.97
CA GLU A 80 2.92 6.12 6.20
C GLU A 80 4.01 5.62 5.25
N PHE A 81 4.17 4.32 5.11
CA PHE A 81 5.26 3.74 4.31
C PHE A 81 5.01 3.91 2.81
N SER A 82 3.79 3.68 2.34
CA SER A 82 3.46 3.88 0.91
C SER A 82 3.67 5.34 0.48
N SER A 83 3.47 6.30 1.38
CA SER A 83 3.69 7.73 1.08
C SER A 83 5.13 8.06 0.67
N LEU A 84 6.09 7.22 1.07
CA LEU A 84 7.51 7.41 0.81
C LEU A 84 7.97 6.74 -0.50
N GLU A 85 7.13 5.91 -1.10
CA GLU A 85 7.49 5.14 -2.29
C GLU A 85 7.44 5.99 -3.57
N GLU A 86 8.50 5.94 -4.37
CA GLU A 86 8.62 6.70 -5.62
C GLU A 86 8.76 5.80 -6.86
N ASP A 87 9.14 4.52 -6.70
CA ASP A 87 9.18 3.59 -7.81
C ASP A 87 7.77 3.12 -8.18
N GLU A 88 7.37 3.30 -9.44
CA GLU A 88 6.02 2.98 -9.89
C GLU A 88 5.65 1.50 -9.74
N THR A 89 6.64 0.60 -9.84
CA THR A 89 6.45 -0.84 -9.63
C THR A 89 6.05 -1.10 -8.19
N LEU A 90 6.75 -0.48 -7.25
CA LEU A 90 6.47 -0.63 -5.82
C LEU A 90 5.16 0.08 -5.43
N GLN A 91 4.85 1.23 -6.01
CA GLN A 91 3.55 1.91 -5.82
C GLN A 91 2.37 1.01 -6.26
N GLN A 92 2.53 0.24 -7.34
CA GLN A 92 1.53 -0.74 -7.75
C GLN A 92 1.40 -1.88 -6.72
N LYS A 93 2.51 -2.37 -6.17
CA LYS A 93 2.47 -3.39 -5.09
C LYS A 93 1.80 -2.87 -3.83
N TRP A 94 2.02 -1.61 -3.45
CA TRP A 94 1.31 -0.98 -2.35
C TRP A 94 -0.19 -0.93 -2.61
N SER A 95 -0.60 -0.56 -3.82
CA SER A 95 -2.01 -0.50 -4.21
C SER A 95 -2.67 -1.88 -4.08
N ASN A 96 -2.02 -2.92 -4.59
CA ASN A 96 -2.48 -4.30 -4.47
C ASN A 96 -2.53 -4.77 -3.00
N LEU A 97 -1.54 -4.41 -2.19
CA LEU A 97 -1.49 -4.78 -0.79
C LEU A 97 -2.64 -4.14 0.01
N ILE A 98 -2.96 -2.87 -0.26
CA ILE A 98 -4.11 -2.18 0.34
C ILE A 98 -5.42 -2.90 -0.04
N VAL A 99 -5.58 -3.27 -1.31
CA VAL A 99 -6.75 -4.04 -1.77
C VAL A 99 -6.85 -5.35 -1.01
N ASN A 100 -5.78 -6.13 -0.93
CA ASN A 100 -5.75 -7.40 -0.22
C ASN A 100 -6.17 -7.28 1.26
N PHE A 101 -5.67 -6.27 1.98
CA PHE A 101 -6.09 -6.04 3.37
C PHE A 101 -7.54 -5.58 3.50
N SER A 102 -8.05 -4.86 2.49
CA SER A 102 -9.42 -4.35 2.48
C SER A 102 -10.43 -5.34 1.93
N ASP A 103 -10.05 -6.45 1.30
CA ASP A 103 -11.01 -7.43 0.78
C ASP A 103 -11.74 -8.16 1.93
N ALA A 104 -13.07 -8.08 1.94
CA ALA A 104 -13.92 -8.73 2.93
C ALA A 104 -13.92 -10.27 2.83
N ASN A 105 -13.59 -10.82 1.66
CA ASN A 105 -13.54 -12.27 1.43
C ASN A 105 -12.22 -12.89 1.91
N GLU A 106 -11.16 -12.10 1.97
CA GLU A 106 -9.83 -12.56 2.38
C GLU A 106 -9.64 -12.47 3.90
N LYS A 107 -8.93 -13.44 4.47
CA LYS A 107 -8.59 -13.46 5.91
C LYS A 107 -7.10 -13.17 6.12
N TYR A 108 -6.73 -11.91 5.91
CA TYR A 108 -5.39 -11.44 6.27
C TYR A 108 -5.29 -11.15 7.77
N GLU A 109 -4.55 -11.99 8.49
CA GLU A 109 -4.31 -11.82 9.93
C GLU A 109 -2.98 -11.10 10.23
N SER A 110 -2.01 -11.18 9.31
CA SER A 110 -0.66 -10.66 9.54
C SER A 110 -0.52 -9.19 9.14
N SER A 111 -0.18 -8.34 10.10
CA SER A 111 0.06 -6.90 9.86
C SER A 111 1.51 -6.59 9.43
N ILE A 112 2.34 -7.59 9.14
CA ILE A 112 3.78 -7.39 8.87
C ILE A 112 4.07 -6.93 7.44
N TYR A 113 3.14 -7.20 6.51
CA TYR A 113 3.37 -6.99 5.08
C TYR A 113 3.73 -5.55 4.69
N PRO A 114 3.15 -4.49 5.30
CA PRO A 114 3.61 -3.13 5.05
C PRO A 114 5.10 -2.94 5.36
N SER A 115 5.57 -3.47 6.50
CA SER A 115 6.98 -3.38 6.89
C SER A 115 7.88 -4.21 5.98
N ILE A 116 7.42 -5.36 5.47
CA ILE A 116 8.18 -6.15 4.50
C ILE A 116 8.30 -5.36 3.20
N LEU A 117 7.18 -4.92 2.64
CA LEU A 117 7.17 -4.22 1.34
C LEU A 117 7.99 -2.92 1.40
N SER A 118 7.98 -2.19 2.51
CA SER A 118 8.77 -0.96 2.68
C SER A 118 10.29 -1.19 2.68
N GLN A 119 10.75 -2.42 2.86
CA GLN A 119 12.17 -2.78 2.88
C GLN A 119 12.66 -3.33 1.54
N LEU A 120 11.75 -3.68 0.63
CA LEU A 120 12.13 -4.29 -0.64
C LEU A 120 12.48 -3.23 -1.69
N SER A 121 13.56 -3.49 -2.41
CA SER A 121 13.87 -2.80 -3.64
C SER A 121 12.99 -3.30 -4.79
N ARG A 122 12.92 -2.51 -5.87
CA ARG A 122 12.28 -2.89 -7.12
C ARG A 122 12.75 -4.26 -7.62
N ASN A 123 14.07 -4.51 -7.63
CA ASN A 123 14.63 -5.76 -8.14
C ASN A 123 14.21 -6.97 -7.31
N GLU A 124 14.19 -6.85 -5.98
CA GLU A 124 13.75 -7.93 -5.09
C GLU A 124 12.27 -8.26 -5.31
N VAL A 125 11.40 -7.25 -5.48
CA VAL A 125 9.99 -7.47 -5.82
C VAL A 125 9.83 -8.16 -7.17
N LEU A 126 10.59 -7.75 -8.19
CA LEU A 126 10.54 -8.38 -9.51
C LEU A 126 11.01 -9.84 -9.48
N GLU A 127 12.01 -10.17 -8.67
CA GLU A 127 12.41 -11.57 -8.48
C GLU A 127 11.33 -12.38 -7.74
N LEU A 128 10.67 -11.80 -6.73
CA LEU A 128 9.54 -12.45 -6.06
C LEU A 128 8.37 -12.72 -7.01
N ASP A 129 8.05 -11.78 -7.90
CA ASP A 129 7.02 -11.95 -8.92
C ASP A 129 7.37 -13.12 -9.87
N ARG A 130 8.63 -13.20 -10.30
CA ARG A 130 9.12 -14.29 -11.15
C ARG A 130 8.96 -15.66 -10.47
N ILE A 131 9.21 -15.74 -9.17
CA ILE A 131 9.04 -16.99 -8.41
C ILE A 131 7.56 -17.41 -8.40
N LYS A 132 6.64 -16.47 -8.19
CA LYS A 132 5.20 -16.74 -8.19
C LYS A 132 4.71 -17.29 -9.53
N ASP A 133 5.23 -16.76 -10.64
CA ASP A 133 4.91 -17.26 -11.98
C ASP A 133 5.50 -18.66 -12.26
N THR A 134 6.41 -19.12 -11.40
CA THR A 134 7.07 -20.42 -11.53
C THR A 134 6.59 -21.46 -10.50
N GLU A 135 5.30 -21.50 -10.17
CA GLU A 135 4.64 -22.61 -9.43
C GLU A 135 4.66 -23.98 -10.17
N SER A 136 5.72 -24.25 -10.93
CA SER A 136 6.19 -25.57 -11.36
C SER A 136 7.67 -25.82 -11.06
N ILE A 137 8.29 -25.09 -10.11
CA ILE A 137 9.64 -25.44 -9.62
C ILE A 137 9.51 -26.47 -8.50
N GLU A 138 9.95 -27.70 -8.77
CA GLU A 138 10.35 -28.65 -7.73
C GLU A 138 11.39 -27.98 -6.83
N VAL A 139 10.99 -27.68 -5.60
CA VAL A 139 11.91 -27.19 -4.56
C VAL A 139 12.89 -28.33 -4.28
N LYS A 140 14.13 -28.23 -4.79
CA LYS A 140 15.22 -29.06 -4.29
C LYS A 140 15.46 -28.63 -2.84
N GLU A 141 15.22 -29.54 -1.91
CA GLU A 141 15.48 -29.36 -0.49
C GLU A 141 16.87 -28.74 -0.26
N PHE A 142 16.91 -27.61 0.44
CA PHE A 142 18.14 -27.04 0.93
C PHE A 142 18.52 -27.79 2.21
N GLN A 143 19.46 -28.73 2.10
CA GLN A 143 20.00 -29.48 3.24
C GLN A 143 20.91 -28.58 4.08
N ILE A 144 20.46 -28.15 5.26
CA ILE A 144 21.29 -27.48 6.27
C ILE A 144 22.04 -28.57 7.05
N SER A 145 22.98 -29.24 6.40
CA SER A 145 23.98 -30.09 7.07
C SER A 145 25.35 -29.54 6.73
N GLY A 146 25.84 -28.58 7.52
CA GLY A 146 27.17 -28.01 7.29
C GLY A 146 27.56 -26.80 8.13
N ILE A 147 26.73 -26.35 9.08
CA ILE A 147 27.18 -25.36 10.07
C ILE A 147 27.79 -26.13 11.24
N ASP A 148 29.06 -26.48 11.11
CA ASP A 148 29.89 -26.81 12.27
C ASP A 148 30.11 -25.51 13.06
N ILE A 149 29.40 -25.37 14.18
CA ILE A 149 29.72 -24.35 15.18
C ILE A 149 30.96 -24.85 15.91
N LEU A 150 32.14 -24.34 15.56
CA LEU A 150 33.31 -24.44 16.41
C LEU A 150 33.05 -23.63 17.69
N ILE A 151 33.03 -24.31 18.84
CA ILE A 151 33.21 -23.72 20.18
C ILE A 151 34.71 -23.69 20.49
#